data_AF-A0A9D1SC74-F1
#
_entry.id   AF-A0A9D1SC74-F1
#
_cell.length_a   1.000
_cell.length_b   1.000
_cell.length_c   1.000
_cell.angle_alpha   90.00
_cell.angle_beta   90.00
_cell.angle_gamma   90.00
#
_symmetry.space_group_name_H-M   'P 1'
#
loop_
_entity.id
_entity.type
_entity.pdbx_description
1 polymer ?
#
loop_
_entity_poly.entity_id
_entity_poly.type
_entity_poly.pdbx_seq_one_letter_code
_entity_poly.pdbx_strand_id
1 'polypeptide(L)'
;ILVGSFVGIVSVIAICRLMGVEESIIASLEPKSVTTPIAVSLASRSGGIPALTAIVVVVCGIFGSITGPFILKALHIKSKVAQGLALGAAAHGLGTARAIEMGAVEGAISGLSIGLMGIMTSLLIPLLETWFR
;
A
#
# COMPACT_ATOMS: atom_id res chain seq x y z
N ILE A 1 5.44 -6.62 6.99
CA ILE A 1 5.17 -5.18 6.76
C ILE A 1 6.40 -4.49 6.20
N LEU A 2 7.50 -4.34 6.95
CA LEU A 2 8.73 -3.68 6.48
C LEU A 2 9.21 -4.16 5.09
N VAL A 3 9.34 -5.48 4.90
CA VAL A 3 9.73 -6.05 3.60
C VAL A 3 8.71 -5.71 2.52
N GLY A 4 7.41 -5.79 2.84
CA GLY A 4 6.33 -5.48 1.91
C GLY A 4 6.28 -4.01 1.50
N SER A 5 6.48 -3.08 2.45
CA SER A 5 6.58 -1.63 2.14
C SER A 5 7.80 -1.32 1.31
N PHE A 6 8.96 -1.89 1.66
CA PHE A 6 10.20 -1.70 0.90
C PHE A 6 10.05 -2.21 -0.54
N VAL A 7 9.61 -3.45 -0.73
CA VAL A 7 9.38 -4.04 -2.05
C VAL A 7 8.30 -3.26 -2.82
N GLY A 8 7.23 -2.84 -2.15
CA GLY A 8 6.15 -2.06 -2.76
C GLY A 8 6.65 -0.72 -3.31
N ILE A 9 7.42 0.03 -2.54
CA ILE A 9 7.98 1.32 -2.97
C ILE A 9 9.00 1.11 -4.09
N VAL A 10 10.00 0.25 -3.87
CA VAL A 10 11.09 0.02 -4.84
C VAL A 10 10.56 -0.52 -6.16
N SER A 11 9.57 -1.42 -6.14
CA SER A 11 8.97 -1.95 -7.38
C SER A 11 8.26 -0.88 -8.19
N VAL A 12 7.53 0.04 -7.55
CA VAL A 12 6.89 1.17 -8.24
C VAL A 12 7.94 2.06 -8.89
N ILE A 13 8.97 2.46 -8.13
CA ILE A 13 10.06 3.32 -8.64
C ILE A 13 10.74 2.66 -9.83
N ALA A 14 11.15 1.40 -9.68
CA ALA A 14 11.88 0.67 -10.71
C ALA A 14 11.05 0.51 -11.99
N ILE A 15 9.79 0.07 -11.89
CA ILE A 15 8.92 -0.13 -13.05
C ILE A 15 8.65 1.20 -13.75
N CYS A 16 8.33 2.27 -13.00
CA CYS A 16 8.04 3.57 -13.60
C CYS A 16 9.25 4.17 -14.31
N ARG A 17 10.45 4.06 -13.74
CA ARG A 17 11.69 4.53 -14.39
C ARG A 17 12.02 3.73 -15.64
N LEU A 18 11.85 2.41 -15.62
CA LEU A 18 12.02 1.58 -16.81
C LEU A 18 11.04 1.95 -17.94
N MET A 19 9.86 2.47 -17.59
CA MET A 19 8.85 2.96 -18.53
C MET A 19 9.06 4.42 -18.94
N GLY A 20 10.08 5.11 -18.42
CA GLY A 20 10.35 6.53 -18.74
C GLY A 20 9.31 7.51 -18.19
N VAL A 21 8.65 7.16 -17.07
CA VAL A 21 7.62 7.99 -16.43
C VAL A 21 8.28 9.19 -15.71
N GLU A 22 7.60 10.34 -15.74
CA GLU A 22 8.07 11.56 -15.07
C GLU A 22 8.13 11.40 -13.54
N GLU A 23 9.16 11.96 -12.90
CA GLU A 23 9.39 11.85 -11.44
C GLU A 23 8.21 12.38 -10.60
N SER A 24 7.46 13.38 -11.08
CA SER A 24 6.24 13.88 -10.40
C SER A 24 5.14 12.79 -10.34
N ILE A 25 5.01 11.98 -11.40
CA ILE A 25 4.10 10.85 -11.43
C ILE A 25 4.62 9.73 -10.52
N ILE A 26 5.94 9.44 -10.55
CA ILE A 26 6.54 8.42 -9.67
C ILE A 26 6.29 8.75 -8.19
N ALA A 27 6.59 9.98 -7.77
CA ALA A 27 6.33 10.47 -6.42
C ALA A 27 4.84 10.39 -6.01
N SER A 28 3.92 10.41 -6.98
CA SER A 28 2.48 10.21 -6.73
C SER A 28 2.09 8.74 -6.49
N LEU A 29 2.87 7.81 -7.05
CA LEU A 29 2.57 6.38 -7.06
C LEU A 29 3.25 5.62 -5.92
N GLU A 30 4.41 6.09 -5.46
CA GLU A 30 5.19 5.45 -4.39
C GLU A 30 4.39 5.15 -3.12
N PRO A 31 3.59 6.09 -2.57
CA PRO A 31 2.83 5.84 -1.34
C PRO A 31 1.47 5.15 -1.59
N LYS A 32 1.23 4.52 -2.74
CA LYS A 32 -0.09 3.93 -3.09
C LYS A 32 -0.63 2.89 -2.09
N SER A 33 0.24 2.32 -1.26
CA SER A 33 -0.07 1.21 -0.34
C SER A 33 -0.43 1.65 1.09
N VAL A 34 -0.56 2.95 1.35
CA VAL A 34 -1.11 3.48 2.62
C VAL A 34 -2.45 4.17 2.39
N THR A 35 -3.09 4.64 3.46
CA THR A 35 -4.37 5.34 3.36
C THR A 35 -4.21 6.68 2.65
N THR A 36 -5.28 7.12 1.98
CA THR A 36 -5.29 8.34 1.16
C THR A 36 -4.71 9.56 1.87
N PRO A 37 -5.04 9.88 3.15
CA PRO A 37 -4.48 11.04 3.81
C PRO A 37 -2.95 10.98 3.96
N ILE A 38 -2.41 9.80 4.32
CA ILE A 38 -0.97 9.59 4.48
C ILE A 38 -0.29 9.67 3.11
N ALA A 39 -0.87 9.01 2.11
CA ALA A 39 -0.30 8.96 0.76
C ALA A 39 -0.23 10.34 0.12
N VAL A 40 -1.32 11.09 0.17
CA VAL A 40 -1.39 12.46 -0.37
C VAL A 40 -0.38 13.38 0.33
N SER A 41 -0.23 13.26 1.65
CA SER A 41 0.75 14.05 2.40
C SER A 41 2.19 13.73 1.98
N LEU A 42 2.54 12.44 1.84
CA LEU A 42 3.85 11.99 1.37
C LEU A 42 4.12 12.48 -0.05
N ALA A 43 3.22 12.18 -0.99
CA ALA A 43 3.38 12.57 -2.39
C ALA A 43 3.56 14.09 -2.53
N SER A 44 2.77 14.90 -1.81
CA SER A 44 2.90 16.36 -1.87
C SER A 44 4.28 16.85 -1.43
N ARG A 45 4.86 16.23 -0.40
CA ARG A 45 6.21 16.57 0.10
C ARG A 45 7.31 16.13 -0.86
N SER A 46 7.06 15.06 -1.61
CA SER A 46 7.97 14.49 -2.59
C SER A 46 7.90 15.14 -3.97
N GLY A 47 7.00 16.12 -4.18
CA GLY A 47 6.81 16.78 -5.48
C GLY A 47 5.83 16.07 -6.43
N GLY A 48 5.02 15.16 -5.90
CA GLY A 48 3.98 14.45 -6.64
C GLY A 48 2.66 15.23 -6.78
N ILE A 49 1.72 14.62 -7.49
CA ILE A 49 0.39 15.13 -7.83
C ILE A 49 -0.64 14.54 -6.84
N PRO A 50 -1.18 15.34 -5.90
CA PRO A 50 -2.08 14.84 -4.86
C PRO A 50 -3.34 14.16 -5.39
N ALA A 51 -3.94 14.73 -6.44
CA ALA A 51 -5.14 14.19 -7.07
C ALA A 51 -4.91 12.80 -7.68
N LEU A 52 -3.75 12.61 -8.34
CA LEU A 52 -3.35 11.32 -8.90
C LEU A 52 -3.11 10.29 -7.79
N THR A 53 -2.43 10.71 -6.72
CA THR A 53 -2.17 9.86 -5.56
C THR A 53 -3.47 9.34 -4.95
N ALA A 54 -4.45 10.22 -4.75
CA ALA A 54 -5.74 9.86 -4.18
C ALA A 54 -6.49 8.82 -5.01
N ILE A 55 -6.58 9.00 -6.33
CA ILE A 55 -7.29 8.05 -7.20
C ILE A 55 -6.56 6.71 -7.26
N VAL A 56 -5.22 6.71 -7.33
CA VAL A 56 -4.43 5.48 -7.39
C VAL A 56 -4.58 4.67 -6.10
N VAL A 57 -4.53 5.31 -4.93
CA VAL A 57 -4.75 4.64 -3.63
C VAL A 57 -6.12 3.97 -3.58
N VAL A 58 -7.17 4.67 -4.03
CA VAL A 58 -8.54 4.14 -4.06
C VAL A 58 -8.62 2.94 -5.02
N VAL A 59 -8.11 3.06 -6.24
CA VAL A 59 -8.12 1.97 -7.23
C VAL A 59 -7.35 0.76 -6.69
N CYS A 60 -6.16 0.96 -6.11
CA CYS A 60 -5.39 -0.12 -5.50
C CYS A 60 -6.16 -0.80 -4.35
N GLY A 61 -6.82 -0.01 -3.52
CA GLY A 61 -7.60 -0.51 -2.39
C GLY A 61 -8.81 -1.34 -2.84
N ILE A 62 -9.56 -0.86 -3.84
CA ILE A 62 -10.69 -1.60 -4.43
C ILE A 62 -10.19 -2.89 -5.07
N PHE A 63 -9.14 -2.80 -5.89
CA PHE A 63 -8.59 -3.96 -6.57
C PHE A 63 -8.10 -5.01 -5.58
N GLY A 64 -7.37 -4.61 -4.54
CA GLY A 64 -6.84 -5.52 -3.53
C GLY A 64 -7.92 -6.07 -2.58
N SER A 65 -8.99 -5.33 -2.28
CA SER A 65 -10.10 -5.86 -1.48
C SER A 65 -10.90 -6.92 -2.24
N ILE A 66 -11.05 -6.75 -3.56
CA ILE A 66 -11.72 -7.73 -4.42
C ILE A 66 -10.83 -8.94 -4.64
N THR A 67 -9.58 -8.75 -5.10
CA THR A 67 -8.70 -9.85 -5.53
C THR A 67 -8.00 -10.55 -4.37
N GLY A 68 -7.73 -9.85 -3.27
CA GLY A 68 -6.96 -10.35 -2.12
C GLY A 68 -7.50 -11.67 -1.56
N PRO A 69 -8.79 -11.79 -1.22
CA PRO A 69 -9.35 -13.05 -0.71
C PRO A 69 -9.21 -14.22 -1.69
N PHE A 70 -9.32 -13.98 -3.01
CA PHE A 70 -9.12 -15.02 -4.02
C PHE A 70 -7.67 -15.49 -4.06
N ILE A 71 -6.70 -14.56 -4.01
CA ILE A 71 -5.28 -14.88 -3.98
C ILE A 71 -4.93 -15.67 -2.71
N LEU A 72 -5.42 -15.22 -1.55
CA LEU A 72 -5.19 -15.90 -0.26
C LEU A 72 -5.75 -17.32 -0.27
N LYS A 73 -6.93 -17.52 -0.88
CA LYS A 73 -7.54 -18.84 -1.06
C LYS A 73 -6.74 -19.72 -2.02
N ALA A 74 -6.30 -19.18 -3.16
CA ALA A 74 -5.50 -19.91 -4.14
C ALA A 74 -4.14 -20.36 -3.56
N LEU A 75 -3.53 -19.54 -2.72
CA LEU A 75 -2.30 -19.84 -1.99
C LEU A 75 -2.52 -20.71 -0.74
N HIS A 76 -3.75 -21.17 -0.49
CA HIS A 76 -4.13 -21.99 0.67
C HIS A 76 -3.76 -21.37 2.04
N ILE A 77 -3.77 -20.03 2.14
CA ILE A 77 -3.48 -19.32 3.39
C ILE A 77 -4.70 -19.43 4.32
N LYS A 78 -4.60 -20.25 5.36
CA LYS A 78 -5.67 -20.47 6.35
C LYS A 78 -5.53 -19.63 7.63
N SER A 79 -4.36 -19.05 7.87
CA SER A 79 -4.11 -18.25 9.07
C SER A 79 -4.85 -16.92 9.02
N LYS A 80 -5.78 -16.71 9.96
CA LYS A 80 -6.55 -15.47 10.13
C LYS A 80 -5.64 -14.24 10.27
N VAL A 81 -4.56 -14.41 11.02
CA VAL A 81 -3.54 -13.36 11.24
C VAL A 81 -2.87 -13.01 9.92
N ALA A 82 -2.46 -14.02 9.13
CA ALA A 82 -1.82 -13.78 7.84
C ALA A 82 -2.78 -13.11 6.84
N GLN A 83 -4.05 -13.53 6.80
CA GLN A 83 -5.06 -12.94 5.93
C GLN A 83 -5.32 -11.48 6.29
N GLY A 84 -5.50 -11.16 7.58
CA GLY A 84 -5.66 -9.79 8.05
C GLY A 84 -4.44 -8.92 7.72
N LEU A 85 -3.23 -9.42 7.98
CA LEU A 85 -1.98 -8.73 7.65
C LEU A 85 -1.86 -8.43 6.15
N ALA A 86 -2.16 -9.41 5.31
CA ALA A 86 -2.07 -9.27 3.87
C ALA A 86 -3.07 -8.24 3.33
N LEU A 87 -4.34 -8.33 3.75
CA LEU A 87 -5.38 -7.40 3.28
C LEU A 87 -5.12 -5.97 3.76
N GLY A 88 -4.75 -5.79 5.03
CA GLY A 88 -4.45 -4.46 5.57
C GLY A 88 -3.21 -3.82 4.96
N ALA A 89 -2.15 -4.60 4.72
CA ALA A 89 -0.93 -4.07 4.12
C ALA A 89 -1.05 -3.82 2.61
N ALA A 90 -1.82 -4.64 1.87
CA ALA A 90 -1.92 -4.53 0.41
C ALA A 90 -3.03 -3.57 -0.04
N ALA A 91 -4.16 -3.53 0.69
CA ALA A 91 -5.38 -2.83 0.28
C ALA A 91 -5.90 -1.86 1.35
N HIS A 92 -5.10 -1.58 2.38
CA HIS A 92 -5.32 -0.53 3.39
C HIS A 92 -6.75 -0.54 3.97
N GLY A 93 -7.45 0.60 3.95
CA GLY A 93 -8.79 0.75 4.52
C GLY A 93 -9.83 -0.15 3.85
N LEU A 94 -9.80 -0.25 2.53
CA LEU A 94 -10.74 -1.08 1.76
C LEU A 94 -10.48 -2.58 1.97
N GLY A 95 -9.21 -2.97 2.05
CA GLY A 95 -8.81 -4.33 2.45
C GLY A 95 -9.24 -4.66 3.87
N THR A 96 -9.18 -3.68 4.78
CA THR A 96 -9.61 -3.87 6.18
C THR A 96 -11.11 -4.02 6.30
N ALA A 97 -11.89 -3.26 5.53
CA ALA A 97 -13.33 -3.47 5.44
C ALA A 97 -13.64 -4.92 5.00
N ARG A 98 -12.92 -5.42 3.99
CA ARG A 98 -13.04 -6.83 3.56
C ARG A 98 -12.58 -7.83 4.62
N ALA A 99 -11.51 -7.53 5.35
CA ALA A 99 -11.02 -8.40 6.41
C ALA A 99 -12.03 -8.50 7.57
N ILE A 100 -12.73 -7.41 7.90
CA ILE A 100 -13.80 -7.39 8.90
C ILE A 100 -14.96 -8.32 8.49
N GLU A 101 -15.31 -8.35 7.20
CA GLU A 101 -16.32 -9.28 6.67
C GLU A 101 -15.87 -10.75 6.76
N MET A 102 -14.57 -11.02 6.73
CA MET A 102 -14.01 -12.37 6.85
C MET A 102 -13.95 -12.86 8.30
N GLY A 103 -13.74 -11.95 9.25
CA GLY A 103 -13.78 -12.27 10.67
C GLY A 103 -13.17 -11.20 11.58
N ALA A 104 -13.49 -11.29 12.87
CA ALA A 104 -13.03 -10.31 13.86
C ALA A 104 -11.50 -10.27 14.03
N VAL A 105 -10.83 -11.43 13.93
CA VAL A 105 -9.37 -11.52 14.06
C VAL A 105 -8.70 -10.92 12.83
N GLU A 106 -9.18 -11.26 11.65
CA GLU A 106 -8.74 -10.75 10.36
C GLU A 106 -8.86 -9.22 10.34
N GLY A 107 -10.03 -8.68 10.72
CA GLY A 107 -10.27 -7.24 10.83
C GLY A 107 -9.34 -6.54 11.82
N ALA A 108 -9.19 -7.07 13.04
CA ALA A 108 -8.31 -6.48 14.06
C ALA A 108 -6.84 -6.43 13.62
N ILE A 109 -6.33 -7.53 13.06
CA ILE A 109 -4.96 -7.61 12.55
C ILE A 109 -4.75 -6.73 11.31
N SER A 110 -5.79 -6.60 10.46
CA SER A 110 -5.77 -5.71 9.31
C SER A 110 -5.68 -4.23 9.74
N GLY A 111 -6.43 -3.83 10.77
CA GLY A 111 -6.35 -2.50 11.36
C GLY A 111 -4.95 -2.16 11.90
N LEU A 112 -4.34 -3.10 12.64
CA LEU A 112 -2.93 -2.98 13.08
C LEU A 112 -1.99 -2.79 11.88
N SER A 113 -2.23 -3.52 10.80
CA SER A 113 -1.39 -3.50 9.60
C SER A 113 -1.44 -2.16 8.87
N ILE A 114 -2.60 -1.49 8.82
CA ILE A 114 -2.72 -0.13 8.28
C ILE A 114 -1.77 0.82 9.02
N GLY A 115 -1.82 0.82 10.36
CA GLY A 115 -1.01 1.73 11.17
C GLY A 115 0.48 1.49 10.97
N LEU A 116 0.90 0.23 11.03
CA LEU A 116 2.30 -0.15 10.81
C LEU A 116 2.76 0.17 9.38
N MET A 117 1.91 -0.06 8.36
CA MET A 117 2.24 0.28 6.98
C MET A 117 2.39 1.79 6.78
N GLY A 118 1.54 2.59 7.43
CA GLY A 118 1.65 4.05 7.46
C GLY A 118 2.98 4.52 8.02
N ILE A 119 3.40 4.00 9.18
CA ILE A 119 4.68 4.33 9.81
C ILE A 119 5.84 3.92 8.91
N MET A 120 5.86 2.67 8.44
CA MET A 120 6.96 2.15 7.63
C MET A 120 7.10 2.91 6.30
N THR A 121 6.00 3.15 5.59
CA THR A 121 6.03 3.89 4.30
C THR A 121 6.48 5.33 4.51
N SER A 122 6.04 5.99 5.58
CA SER A 122 6.42 7.37 5.89
C SER A 122 7.91 7.53 6.21
N LEU A 123 8.55 6.49 6.74
CA LEU A 123 10.00 6.47 6.99
C LEU A 123 10.79 6.06 5.75
N LEU A 124 10.29 5.07 5.00
CA LEU A 124 11.00 4.49 3.87
C LEU A 124 11.03 5.42 2.66
N ILE A 125 9.94 6.12 2.32
CA ILE A 125 9.92 6.97 1.11
C ILE A 125 11.02 8.06 1.15
N PRO A 126 11.12 8.91 2.18
CA PRO A 126 12.20 9.91 2.25
C PRO A 126 13.61 9.30 2.22
N LEU A 127 13.78 8.13 2.85
CA LEU A 127 15.07 7.43 2.87
C LEU A 127 15.44 6.85 1.50
N LEU A 128 14.46 6.34 0.75
CA LEU A 128 14.69 5.80 -0.59
C LEU A 128 14.90 6.93 -1.60
N GLU A 129 14.16 8.03 -1.50
CA GLU A 129 14.35 9.21 -2.36
C GLU A 129 15.77 9.77 -2.27
N THR A 130 16.39 9.79 -1.09
CA THR A 130 17.80 10.23 -0.95
C THR A 130 18.81 9.32 -1.64
N TRP A 131 18.46 8.08 -1.94
CA TRP A 131 19.31 7.13 -2.66
C TRP A 131 19.01 7.09 -4.16
N PHE A 132 17.77 7.36 -4.56
CA PHE A 132 17.31 7.26 -5.95
C PHE A 132 17.29 8.59 -6.70
N ARG A 133 17.31 9.74 -6.02
CA ARG A 133 17.56 11.05 -6.64
C ARG A 133 19.06 11.31 -6.79
#